data_AF-A0A8H7ANV2-F1
#
_entry.id   AF-A0A8H7ANV2-F1
#
_cell.length_a   1.000
_cell.length_b   1.000
_cell.length_c   1.000
_cell.angle_alpha   90.00
_cell.angle_beta   90.00
_cell.angle_gamma   90.00
#
_symmetry.space_group_name_H-M   'P 1'
#
loop_
_entity.id
_entity.type
_entity.pdbx_description
1 polymer ?
#
loop_
_entity_poly.entity_id
_entity_poly.type
_entity_poly.pdbx_seq_one_letter_code
_entity_poly.pdbx_strand_id
1 'polypeptide(L)'
;MPPPPAGDRGDIIITSRNPECRQYNTVGCQEIGRMSYEDAEALLLKTACSGTAPEVHFHREGRIIVETLGRLALAILQAGAYIRETSCPPEEYLEHYRRCQKEVLGYFPKHNGTDYRYTVYTTWQVSLDMIESLHDTTSNYALELLRLLCFYHHDQVPVRMFYNAWHNSKENPRAPSFLM
;
A
#
# COMPACT_ATOMS: atom_id res chain seq x y z
N MET A 1 -15.37 14.63 21.61
CA MET A 1 -14.07 15.16 22.05
C MET A 1 -14.28 16.62 22.43
N PRO A 2 -13.88 17.09 23.62
CA PRO A 2 -13.97 18.50 23.98
C PRO A 2 -13.02 19.35 23.11
N PRO A 3 -13.32 20.63 22.86
CA PRO A 3 -12.43 21.49 22.09
C PRO A 3 -11.09 21.69 22.82
N PRO A 4 -9.98 21.90 22.08
CA PRO A 4 -8.70 22.21 22.71
C PRO A 4 -8.80 23.50 23.53
N PRO A 5 -8.04 23.61 24.63
CA PRO A 5 -8.03 24.81 25.45
C PRO A 5 -7.60 26.04 24.63
N ALA A 6 -8.23 27.18 24.89
CA ALA A 6 -7.89 28.43 24.22
C ALA A 6 -6.47 28.87 24.59
N GLY A 7 -5.64 29.18 23.59
CA GLY A 7 -4.26 29.64 23.76
C GLY A 7 -3.55 29.85 22.43
N ASP A 8 -2.41 30.54 22.45
CA ASP A 8 -1.61 30.96 21.28
C ASP A 8 -0.31 30.16 21.13
N ARG A 9 -0.14 29.06 21.89
CA ARG A 9 1.10 28.28 21.97
C ARG A 9 1.03 26.90 21.32
N GLY A 10 0.04 26.64 20.48
CA GLY A 10 -0.14 25.34 19.85
C GLY A 10 -0.71 25.48 18.44
N ASP A 11 -0.16 24.68 17.53
CA ASP A 11 -0.63 24.58 16.15
C ASP A 11 -1.40 23.27 15.94
N ILE A 12 -2.44 23.32 15.11
CA ILE A 12 -3.24 22.14 14.73
C ILE A 12 -3.04 21.90 13.23
N ILE A 13 -2.53 20.72 12.89
CA ILE A 13 -2.39 20.27 11.50
C ILE A 13 -3.53 19.31 11.19
N ILE A 14 -4.34 19.63 10.19
CA ILE A 14 -5.41 18.77 9.69
C ILE A 14 -4.98 18.21 8.33
N THR A 15 -5.06 16.90 8.18
CA THR A 15 -4.85 16.22 6.88
C THR A 15 -6.20 15.78 6.32
N SER A 16 -6.41 16.00 5.02
CA SER A 16 -7.66 15.62 4.34
C SER A 16 -7.38 15.31 2.88
N ARG A 17 -8.16 14.38 2.31
CA ARG A 17 -8.19 14.11 0.86
C ARG A 17 -9.25 14.95 0.15
N ASN A 18 -10.08 15.70 0.88
CA ASN A 18 -11.09 16.57 0.31
C ASN A 18 -10.51 17.98 0.09
N PRO A 19 -10.31 18.41 -1.17
CA PRO A 19 -9.74 19.74 -1.46
C PRO A 19 -10.62 20.88 -0.94
N GLU A 20 -11.93 20.68 -0.80
CA GLU A 20 -12.86 21.68 -0.26
C GLU A 20 -12.55 22.02 1.21
N CYS A 21 -11.81 21.17 1.93
CA CYS A 21 -11.36 21.48 3.29
C CYS A 21 -10.36 22.65 3.32
N ARG A 22 -9.78 23.05 2.18
CA ARG A 22 -8.91 24.22 2.07
C ARG A 22 -9.61 25.49 2.57
N GLN A 23 -10.94 25.60 2.45
CA GLN A 23 -11.69 26.77 2.92
C GLN A 23 -11.62 27.00 4.44
N TYR A 24 -11.28 25.96 5.23
CA TYR A 24 -11.23 26.03 6.69
C TYR A 24 -9.85 26.37 7.26
N ASN A 25 -8.87 26.64 6.40
CA ASN A 25 -7.51 26.96 6.85
C ASN A 25 -7.44 28.36 7.49
N THR A 26 -6.62 28.51 8.54
CA THR A 26 -6.42 29.78 9.26
C THR A 26 -5.04 30.38 9.04
N VAL A 27 -4.02 29.55 8.81
CA VAL A 27 -2.62 29.96 8.60
C VAL A 27 -2.17 29.67 7.17
N GLY A 28 -2.50 28.49 6.66
CA GLY A 28 -2.15 28.07 5.31
C GLY A 28 -2.62 26.65 5.02
N CYS A 29 -2.54 26.28 3.74
CA CYS A 29 -2.85 24.94 3.26
C CYS A 29 -1.78 24.53 2.24
N GLN A 30 -1.23 23.33 2.42
CA GLN A 30 -0.28 22.74 1.48
C GLN A 30 -0.90 21.49 0.85
N GLU A 31 -0.89 21.45 -0.47
CA GLU A 31 -1.22 20.23 -1.20
C GLU A 31 0.02 19.33 -1.30
N ILE A 32 -0.12 18.08 -0.88
CA ILE A 32 0.94 17.08 -0.98
C ILE A 32 0.73 16.33 -2.30
N GLY A 33 1.57 16.67 -3.27
CA GLY A 33 1.52 16.11 -4.62
C GLY A 33 2.42 14.87 -4.79
N ARG A 34 2.80 14.65 -6.06
CA ARG A 34 3.75 13.60 -6.46
C ARG A 34 5.16 13.94 -5.97
N MET A 35 5.97 12.91 -5.72
CA MET A 35 7.37 13.10 -5.35
C MET A 35 8.18 13.71 -6.50
N SER A 36 9.31 14.33 -6.16
CA SER A 36 10.36 14.60 -7.14
C SER A 36 10.84 13.28 -7.75
N TYR A 37 11.49 13.37 -8.91
CA TYR A 37 12.00 12.17 -9.55
C TYR A 37 13.11 11.52 -8.72
N GLU A 38 13.97 12.37 -8.17
CA GLU A 38 15.13 12.01 -7.36
C GLU A 38 14.69 11.31 -6.07
N ASP A 39 13.71 11.86 -5.37
CA ASP A 39 13.19 11.25 -4.14
C ASP A 39 12.44 9.95 -4.43
N ALA A 40 11.74 9.88 -5.57
CA ALA A 40 11.04 8.67 -5.99
C ALA A 40 12.01 7.54 -6.32
N GLU A 41 13.06 7.82 -7.10
CA GLU A 41 14.13 6.86 -7.41
C GLU A 41 14.83 6.41 -6.11
N ALA A 42 15.20 7.36 -5.24
CA ALA A 42 15.81 7.06 -3.96
C ALA A 42 14.93 6.17 -3.06
N LEU A 43 13.62 6.43 -3.01
CA LEU A 43 12.67 5.61 -2.25
C LEU A 43 12.57 4.19 -2.82
N LEU A 44 12.51 4.03 -4.14
CA LEU A 44 12.48 2.72 -4.79
C LEU A 44 13.74 1.92 -4.46
N LEU A 45 14.92 2.52 -4.64
CA LEU A 45 16.21 1.86 -4.36
C LEU A 45 16.31 1.47 -2.89
N LYS A 46 15.92 2.37 -1.97
CA LYS A 46 15.93 2.10 -0.53
C LYS A 46 15.03 0.91 -0.17
N THR A 47 13.87 0.80 -0.80
CA THR A 47 12.89 -0.25 -0.50
C THR A 47 13.23 -1.58 -1.17
N ALA A 48 13.69 -1.56 -2.42
CA ALA A 48 14.06 -2.75 -3.18
C ALA A 48 15.39 -3.38 -2.77
N CYS A 49 16.39 -2.56 -2.43
CA CYS A 49 17.76 -3.05 -2.20
C CYS A 49 18.13 -3.19 -0.71
N SER A 50 17.25 -2.82 0.23
CA SER A 50 17.55 -2.87 1.69
C SER A 50 18.85 -2.15 2.10
N GLY A 51 19.29 -1.14 1.34
CA GLY A 51 20.53 -0.42 1.58
C GLY A 51 21.80 -1.04 0.98
N THR A 52 21.69 -2.10 0.16
CA THR A 52 22.80 -2.55 -0.68
C THR A 52 22.95 -1.66 -1.91
N ALA A 53 24.16 -1.62 -2.48
CA ALA A 53 24.42 -0.86 -3.70
C ALA A 53 23.64 -1.48 -4.87
N PRO A 54 22.76 -0.73 -5.55
CA PRO A 54 22.03 -1.22 -6.71
C PRO A 54 22.98 -1.50 -7.88
N GLU A 55 22.67 -2.52 -8.68
CA GLU A 55 23.34 -2.71 -9.96
C GLU A 55 23.00 -1.56 -10.93
N VAL A 56 23.92 -1.24 -11.84
CA VAL A 56 23.73 -0.15 -12.82
C VAL A 56 22.46 -0.36 -13.66
N HIS A 57 22.09 -1.60 -13.95
CA HIS A 57 20.87 -1.96 -14.68
C HIS A 57 19.60 -1.51 -13.94
N PHE A 58 19.60 -1.66 -12.60
CA PHE A 58 18.47 -1.31 -11.75
C PHE A 58 18.13 0.17 -11.84
N HIS A 59 19.12 1.05 -12.00
CA HIS A 59 18.89 2.49 -12.13
C HIS A 59 18.05 2.84 -13.36
N ARG A 60 18.32 2.21 -14.51
CA ARG A 60 17.59 2.51 -15.75
C ARG A 60 16.12 2.08 -15.66
N GLU A 61 15.86 0.92 -15.08
CA GLU A 61 14.52 0.33 -15.05
C GLU A 61 13.73 0.83 -13.84
N GLY A 62 14.40 1.11 -12.72
CA GLY A 62 13.82 1.79 -11.57
C GLY A 62 13.28 3.18 -11.92
N ARG A 63 13.95 3.89 -12.82
CA ARG A 63 13.47 5.15 -13.41
C ARG A 63 12.15 5.01 -14.17
N ILE A 64 12.02 3.94 -14.96
CA ILE A 64 10.79 3.65 -15.70
C ILE A 64 9.68 3.25 -14.73
N ILE A 65 10.00 2.51 -13.66
CA ILE A 65 9.06 2.16 -12.59
C ILE A 65 8.50 3.42 -11.93
N VAL A 66 9.34 4.33 -11.46
CA VAL A 66 8.85 5.51 -10.72
C VAL A 66 7.97 6.42 -11.58
N GLU A 67 8.26 6.53 -12.89
CA GLU A 67 7.39 7.25 -13.84
C GLU A 67 6.06 6.53 -14.04
N THR A 68 6.11 5.21 -14.28
CA THR A 68 4.92 4.37 -14.47
C THR A 68 4.00 4.42 -13.26
N LEU A 69 4.57 4.49 -12.06
CA LEU A 69 3.84 4.58 -10.78
C LEU A 69 3.44 6.02 -10.40
N GLY A 70 3.56 6.97 -11.33
CA GLY A 70 3.12 8.35 -11.13
C GLY A 70 3.84 9.08 -10.01
N ARG A 71 5.03 8.62 -9.60
CA ARG A 71 5.81 9.16 -8.47
C ARG A 71 5.01 9.22 -7.16
N LEU A 72 4.16 8.23 -6.94
CA LEU A 72 3.35 8.10 -5.73
C LEU A 72 4.12 7.29 -4.69
N ALA A 73 4.43 7.91 -3.55
CA ALA A 73 5.24 7.31 -2.48
C ALA A 73 4.77 5.91 -2.08
N LEU A 74 3.46 5.73 -1.90
CA LEU A 74 2.89 4.45 -1.50
C LEU A 74 3.02 3.36 -2.58
N ALA A 75 2.76 3.70 -3.85
CA ALA A 75 2.90 2.75 -4.95
C ALA A 75 4.37 2.33 -5.13
N ILE A 76 5.30 3.28 -5.03
CA ILE A 76 6.74 3.02 -5.11
C ILE A 76 7.21 2.13 -3.96
N LEU A 77 6.75 2.41 -2.73
CA LEU A 77 7.10 1.60 -1.56
C LEU A 77 6.61 0.15 -1.73
N GLN A 78 5.39 -0.03 -2.24
CA GLN A 78 4.83 -1.35 -2.52
C GLN A 78 5.61 -2.07 -3.64
N ALA A 79 5.97 -1.38 -4.72
CA ALA A 79 6.79 -1.92 -5.80
C ALA A 79 8.16 -2.38 -5.33
N GLY A 80 8.85 -1.55 -4.55
CA GLY A 80 10.15 -1.90 -4.01
C GLY A 80 10.08 -3.06 -3.02
N ALA A 81 9.04 -3.10 -2.17
CA ALA A 81 8.80 -4.26 -1.30
C ALA A 81 8.58 -5.53 -2.13
N TYR A 82 7.74 -5.49 -3.17
CA TYR A 82 7.52 -6.63 -4.06
C TYR A 82 8.84 -7.14 -4.66
N ILE A 83 9.61 -6.25 -5.29
CA ILE A 83 10.90 -6.56 -5.93
C ILE A 83 11.84 -7.25 -4.94
N ARG A 84 11.93 -6.71 -3.72
CA ARG A 84 12.78 -7.27 -2.67
C ARG A 84 12.32 -8.66 -2.22
N GLU A 85 11.06 -8.80 -1.81
CA GLU A 85 10.57 -10.05 -1.20
C GLU A 85 10.53 -11.20 -2.21
N THR A 86 10.40 -10.90 -3.50
CA THR A 86 10.34 -11.90 -4.59
C THR A 86 11.66 -12.10 -5.31
N SER A 87 12.68 -11.27 -5.03
CA SER A 87 13.89 -11.14 -5.85
C SER A 87 13.58 -10.91 -7.34
N CYS A 88 12.45 -10.27 -7.64
CA CYS A 88 11.97 -10.04 -9.00
C CYS A 88 12.81 -8.94 -9.67
N PRO A 89 13.36 -9.18 -10.87
CA PRO A 89 14.02 -8.15 -11.64
C PRO A 89 13.07 -6.96 -11.93
N PRO A 90 13.57 -5.70 -11.92
CA PRO A 90 12.74 -4.52 -12.16
C PRO A 90 11.93 -4.56 -13.46
N GLU A 91 12.47 -5.19 -14.49
CA GLU A 91 11.86 -5.26 -15.82
C GLU A 91 10.67 -6.22 -15.81
N GLU A 92 10.82 -7.34 -15.11
CA GLU A 92 9.77 -8.32 -14.92
C GLU A 92 8.65 -7.75 -14.04
N TYR A 93 8.99 -6.98 -13.00
CA TYR A 93 8.00 -6.23 -12.22
C TYR A 93 7.17 -5.28 -13.10
N LEU A 94 7.80 -4.56 -14.03
CA LEU A 94 7.09 -3.68 -14.97
C LEU A 94 6.10 -4.46 -15.85
N GLU A 95 6.47 -5.67 -16.29
CA GLU A 95 5.59 -6.53 -17.06
C GLU A 95 4.38 -6.99 -16.24
N HIS A 96 4.60 -7.46 -15.02
CA HIS A 96 3.54 -7.85 -14.08
C HIS A 96 2.59 -6.69 -13.80
N TYR A 97 3.14 -5.51 -13.50
CA TYR A 97 2.37 -4.31 -13.25
C TYR A 97 1.50 -3.92 -14.46
N ARG A 98 2.07 -3.87 -15.66
CA ARG A 98 1.33 -3.46 -16.87
C ARG A 98 0.23 -4.45 -17.25
N ARG A 99 0.45 -5.74 -17.01
CA ARG A 99 -0.59 -6.77 -17.20
C ARG A 99 -1.74 -6.55 -16.22
N CYS A 100 -1.44 -6.48 -14.92
CA CYS A 100 -2.43 -6.24 -13.88
C CYS A 100 -3.16 -4.91 -14.07
N GLN A 101 -2.46 -3.85 -14.49
CA GLN A 101 -3.05 -2.54 -14.78
C GLN A 101 -4.14 -2.61 -15.84
N LYS A 102 -3.92 -3.38 -16.92
CA LYS A 102 -4.92 -3.55 -17.99
C LYS A 102 -6.17 -4.26 -17.47
N GLU A 103 -6.00 -5.26 -16.62
CA GLU A 103 -7.11 -6.01 -16.01
C GLU A 103 -7.91 -5.11 -15.05
N VAL A 104 -7.23 -4.42 -14.12
CA VAL A 104 -7.84 -3.47 -13.18
C VAL A 104 -8.62 -2.37 -13.91
N LEU A 105 -8.06 -1.81 -14.98
CA LEU A 105 -8.75 -0.79 -15.79
C LEU A 105 -9.99 -1.33 -16.52
N GLY A 106 -10.06 -2.64 -16.77
CA GLY A 106 -11.24 -3.31 -17.32
C GLY A 106 -12.40 -3.40 -16.32
N TYR A 107 -12.10 -3.56 -15.02
CA TYR A 107 -13.11 -3.68 -13.95
C TYR A 107 -13.66 -2.33 -13.47
N PHE A 108 -12.86 -1.27 -13.55
CA PHE A 108 -13.22 0.05 -13.02
C PHE A 108 -13.23 1.09 -14.15
N PRO A 109 -14.41 1.58 -14.59
CA PRO A 109 -14.49 2.64 -15.60
C PRO A 109 -13.70 3.87 -15.16
N LYS A 110 -12.97 4.50 -16.09
CA LYS A 110 -12.08 5.68 -15.89
C LYS A 110 -12.70 6.89 -15.16
N HIS A 111 -14.00 6.88 -14.92
CA HIS A 111 -14.77 8.01 -14.37
C HIS A 111 -14.94 7.96 -12.83
N ASN A 112 -14.50 6.89 -12.16
CA ASN A 112 -14.78 6.69 -10.72
C ASN A 112 -13.55 6.79 -9.79
N GLY A 113 -12.35 7.01 -10.32
CA GLY A 113 -11.11 7.08 -9.53
C GLY A 113 -10.13 8.15 -10.03
N THR A 114 -9.33 8.68 -9.11
CA THR A 114 -8.13 9.45 -9.48
C THR A 114 -7.03 8.49 -9.93
N ASP A 115 -6.12 8.97 -10.79
CA ASP A 115 -4.89 8.26 -11.19
C ASP A 115 -4.19 7.59 -10.00
N TYR A 116 -4.17 8.28 -8.85
CA TYR A 116 -3.69 7.75 -7.57
C TYR A 116 -4.30 6.40 -7.15
N ARG A 117 -5.64 6.30 -7.15
CA ARG A 117 -6.33 5.10 -6.67
C ARG A 117 -6.03 3.91 -7.55
N TYR A 118 -6.01 4.11 -8.87
CA TYR A 118 -5.71 3.05 -9.82
C TYR A 118 -4.28 2.55 -9.66
N THR A 119 -3.31 3.46 -9.65
CA THR A 119 -1.90 3.08 -9.55
C THR A 119 -1.61 2.30 -8.27
N VAL A 120 -2.06 2.81 -7.11
CA VAL A 120 -1.85 2.17 -5.81
C VAL A 120 -2.60 0.84 -5.69
N TYR A 121 -3.82 0.77 -6.24
CA TYR A 121 -4.57 -0.49 -6.24
C TYR A 121 -3.89 -1.54 -7.12
N THR A 122 -3.40 -1.17 -8.30
CA THR A 122 -2.65 -2.10 -9.16
C THR A 122 -1.37 -2.58 -8.49
N THR A 123 -0.58 -1.72 -7.83
CA THR A 123 0.62 -2.18 -7.11
C THR A 123 0.28 -3.14 -5.97
N TRP A 124 -0.84 -2.94 -5.29
CA TRP A 124 -1.34 -3.86 -4.28
C TRP A 124 -1.81 -5.18 -4.89
N GLN A 125 -2.56 -5.14 -6.00
CA GLN A 125 -3.08 -6.33 -6.68
C GLN A 125 -1.95 -7.21 -7.22
N VAL A 126 -0.89 -6.63 -7.81
CA VAL A 126 0.30 -7.38 -8.24
C VAL A 126 0.91 -8.20 -7.09
N SER A 127 0.98 -7.62 -5.90
CA SER A 127 1.48 -8.32 -4.71
C SER A 127 0.53 -9.44 -4.26
N LEU A 128 -0.79 -9.23 -4.36
CA LEU A 128 -1.76 -10.29 -4.07
C LEU A 128 -1.67 -11.45 -5.06
N ASP A 129 -1.61 -11.16 -6.36
CA ASP A 129 -1.52 -12.17 -7.42
C ASP A 129 -0.29 -13.06 -7.20
N MET A 130 0.83 -12.46 -6.77
CA MET A 130 2.02 -13.20 -6.40
C MET A 130 1.80 -14.10 -5.18
N ILE A 131 1.21 -13.59 -4.08
CA ILE A 131 0.91 -14.40 -2.90
C ILE A 131 -0.02 -15.57 -3.29
N GLU A 132 -1.05 -15.32 -4.10
CA GLU A 132 -1.97 -16.35 -4.60
C GLU A 132 -1.25 -17.44 -5.41
N SER A 133 -0.22 -17.09 -6.17
CA SER A 133 0.53 -18.03 -7.00
C SER A 133 1.47 -18.97 -6.23
N LEU A 134 1.78 -18.68 -4.97
CA LEU A 134 2.67 -19.52 -4.15
C LEU A 134 2.02 -20.86 -3.77
N HIS A 135 0.69 -20.89 -3.68
CA HIS A 135 -0.13 -22.08 -3.37
C HIS A 135 0.33 -22.87 -2.12
N ASP A 136 1.00 -22.21 -1.18
CA ASP A 136 1.44 -22.80 0.07
C ASP A 136 0.49 -22.47 1.24
N THR A 137 0.61 -23.20 2.34
CA THR A 137 -0.24 -23.03 3.52
C THR A 137 -0.16 -21.61 4.10
N THR A 138 1.02 -20.99 4.12
CA THR A 138 1.21 -19.64 4.67
C THR A 138 0.54 -18.60 3.78
N SER A 139 0.66 -18.73 2.46
CA SER A 139 0.03 -17.85 1.49
C SER A 139 -1.50 -17.88 1.59
N ASN A 140 -2.09 -19.07 1.75
CA ASN A 140 -3.52 -19.23 1.96
C ASN A 140 -3.99 -18.53 3.26
N TYR A 141 -3.28 -18.72 4.37
CA TYR A 141 -3.60 -18.02 5.62
C TYR A 141 -3.43 -16.49 5.51
N ALA A 142 -2.42 -16.02 4.78
CA ALA A 142 -2.22 -14.59 4.56
C ALA A 142 -3.40 -13.99 3.78
N LEU A 143 -3.89 -14.67 2.74
CA LEU A 143 -5.03 -14.24 1.94
C LEU A 143 -6.34 -14.26 2.74
N GLU A 144 -6.56 -15.29 3.56
CA GLU A 144 -7.70 -15.34 4.48
C GLU A 144 -7.68 -14.20 5.50
N LEU A 145 -6.51 -13.93 6.08
CA LEU A 145 -6.35 -12.82 7.01
C LEU A 145 -6.63 -11.48 6.33
N LEU A 146 -6.15 -11.27 5.10
CA LEU A 146 -6.43 -10.06 4.34
C LEU A 146 -7.92 -9.91 4.03
N ARG A 147 -8.61 -10.99 3.63
CA ARG A 147 -10.07 -11.00 3.43
C ARG A 147 -10.83 -10.68 4.71
N LEU A 148 -10.38 -11.22 5.85
CA LEU A 148 -10.95 -10.92 7.14
C LEU A 148 -10.78 -9.43 7.50
N LEU A 149 -9.58 -8.88 7.28
CA LEU A 149 -9.27 -7.47 7.54
C LEU A 149 -10.13 -6.50 6.71
N CYS A 150 -10.61 -6.91 5.54
CA CYS A 150 -11.56 -6.11 4.73
C CYS A 150 -12.89 -5.80 5.44
N PHE A 151 -13.26 -6.57 6.46
CA PHE A 151 -14.46 -6.32 7.27
C PHE A 151 -14.22 -5.38 8.45
N TYR A 152 -12.96 -4.99 8.71
CA TYR A 152 -12.60 -4.09 9.80
C TYR A 152 -12.46 -2.66 9.30
N HIS A 153 -12.55 -1.72 10.24
CA HIS A 153 -12.15 -0.35 9.96
C HIS A 153 -10.65 -0.29 9.65
N HIS A 154 -10.26 0.58 8.72
CA HIS A 154 -8.86 0.72 8.27
C HIS A 154 -7.88 1.25 9.33
N ASP A 155 -8.38 1.63 10.51
CA ASP A 155 -7.60 2.20 11.61
C ASP A 155 -7.97 1.51 12.93
N GLN A 156 -6.99 1.43 13.84
CA GLN A 156 -7.10 0.87 15.19
C GLN A 156 -7.60 -0.59 15.28
N VAL A 157 -7.20 -1.44 14.33
CA VAL A 157 -7.53 -2.88 14.38
C VAL A 157 -6.83 -3.55 15.59
N PRO A 158 -7.55 -4.09 16.59
CA PRO A 158 -6.93 -4.62 17.80
C PRO A 158 -6.22 -5.96 17.56
N VAL A 159 -4.89 -5.95 17.44
CA VAL A 159 -4.10 -7.16 17.16
C VAL A 159 -4.34 -8.28 18.20
N ARG A 160 -4.59 -7.92 19.46
CA ARG A 160 -4.91 -8.86 20.54
C ARG A 160 -6.12 -9.75 20.24
N MET A 161 -7.08 -9.29 19.44
CA MET A 161 -8.22 -10.09 19.03
C MET A 161 -7.79 -11.34 18.27
N PHE A 162 -6.83 -11.21 17.35
CA PHE A 162 -6.30 -12.34 16.57
C PHE A 162 -5.52 -13.32 17.44
N TYR A 163 -4.70 -12.82 18.38
CA TYR A 163 -4.00 -13.68 19.34
C TYR A 163 -4.97 -14.47 20.22
N ASN A 164 -6.00 -13.80 20.75
CA ASN A 164 -7.00 -14.45 21.59
C ASN A 164 -7.79 -15.51 20.80
N ALA A 165 -8.16 -15.21 19.55
CA ALA A 165 -8.82 -16.17 18.67
C ALA A 165 -7.95 -17.41 18.41
N TRP A 166 -6.65 -17.21 18.18
CA TRP A 166 -5.68 -18.30 18.03
C TRP A 166 -5.52 -19.14 19.30
N HIS A 167 -5.41 -18.51 20.47
CA HIS A 167 -5.33 -19.24 21.74
C HIS A 167 -6.59 -20.07 22.00
N ASN A 168 -7.77 -19.47 21.80
CA ASN A 168 -9.05 -20.15 22.01
C ASN A 168 -9.25 -21.33 21.04
N SER A 169 -8.75 -21.26 19.81
CA SER A 169 -8.84 -22.36 18.85
C SER A 169 -7.98 -23.57 19.24
N LYS A 170 -6.93 -23.37 20.05
CA LYS A 170 -6.12 -24.46 20.63
C LYS A 170 -6.80 -25.11 21.83
N GLU A 171 -7.54 -24.35 22.62
CA GLU A 171 -8.17 -24.84 23.85
C GLU A 171 -9.54 -25.49 23.62
N ASN A 172 -10.24 -25.16 22.52
CA ASN A 172 -11.55 -25.74 22.20
C ASN A 172 -11.67 -26.21 20.74
N PRO A 173 -11.37 -27.51 20.44
CA PRO A 173 -11.41 -28.07 19.09
C PRO A 173 -12.80 -28.16 18.44
N ARG A 174 -13.89 -27.76 19.14
CA ARG A 174 -15.28 -27.84 18.66
C ARG A 174 -15.87 -26.51 18.19
N ALA A 175 -15.06 -25.46 18.01
CA ALA A 175 -15.53 -24.23 17.39
C ALA A 175 -15.88 -24.46 15.89
N PRO A 176 -16.95 -23.83 15.35
CA PRO A 176 -17.42 -24.10 13.99
C PRO A 176 -16.34 -23.86 12.93
N SER A 177 -16.25 -24.79 11.98
CA SER A 177 -15.29 -24.87 10.88
C SER A 177 -15.53 -23.83 9.76
N PHE A 178 -15.72 -22.56 10.10
CA PHE A 178 -15.91 -21.47 9.12
C PHE A 178 -14.64 -20.61 8.91
N LEU A 179 -13.49 -21.11 9.33
CA LEU A 179 -12.16 -20.53 9.07
C LEU A 179 -11.20 -21.61 8.55
N MET A 180 -11.58 -22.22 7.44
CA MET A 180 -10.74 -23.01 6.53
C MET A 180 -11.33 -22.87 5.12
#